data_AF-A3V222-F1
#
_entry.id   AF-A3V222-F1
#
_cell.length_a   1.000
_cell.length_b   1.000
_cell.length_c   1.000
_cell.angle_alpha   90.00
_cell.angle_beta   90.00
_cell.angle_gamma   90.00
#
_symmetry.space_group_name_H-M   'P 1'
#
loop_
_entity.id
_entity.type
_entity.pdbx_description
1 polymer ?
#
loop_
_entity_poly.entity_id
_entity_poly.type
_entity_poly.pdbx_seq_one_letter_code
_entity_poly.pdbx_strand_id
1 'polypeptide(L)'
;MAENQVNPRLHDAHLIALEKAQDALEDALRDTDFDAAERINMEMRERFAGLAHVHADQIRQDLPRLSAIIGRHTQARNDLVEQVACLQRNQRRTQAVIAAYAKH
;
A
#
# COMPACT_ATOMS: atom_id res chain seq x y z
N MET A 1 -41.05 -12.69 -15.80
CA MET A 1 -39.73 -12.16 -16.22
C MET A 1 -39.28 -11.23 -15.12
N ALA A 2 -38.57 -11.74 -14.11
CA ALA A 2 -38.13 -10.94 -12.97
C ALA A 2 -36.93 -10.09 -13.41
N GLU A 3 -37.10 -8.77 -13.34
CA GLU A 3 -36.03 -7.81 -13.54
C GLU A 3 -34.96 -8.06 -12.47
N ASN A 4 -33.84 -8.67 -12.89
CA ASN A 4 -32.61 -8.71 -12.12
C ASN A 4 -32.11 -7.26 -12.01
N GLN A 5 -32.58 -6.54 -11.00
CA GLN A 5 -31.96 -5.30 -10.57
C GLN A 5 -30.53 -5.64 -10.13
N VAL A 6 -29.60 -5.48 -11.07
CA VAL A 6 -28.17 -5.39 -10.79
C VAL A 6 -28.01 -4.07 -10.03
N ASN A 7 -28.24 -4.12 -8.72
CA ASN A 7 -27.94 -3.02 -7.83
C ASN A 7 -26.41 -2.80 -7.94
N PRO A 8 -25.93 -1.64 -8.42
CA PRO A 8 -24.50 -1.40 -8.53
C PRO A 8 -23.91 -1.54 -7.14
N ARG A 9 -23.08 -2.57 -7.00
CA ARG A 9 -22.49 -2.97 -5.75
C ARG A 9 -21.59 -1.84 -5.27
N LEU A 10 -22.05 -1.04 -4.32
CA LEU A 10 -21.28 0.07 -3.71
C LEU A 10 -19.86 -0.36 -3.28
N HIS A 11 -19.67 -1.64 -2.93
CA HIS A 11 -18.38 -2.22 -2.59
C HIS A 11 -17.39 -2.33 -3.76
N ASP A 12 -17.85 -2.41 -5.01
CA ASP A 12 -16.96 -2.50 -6.18
C ASP A 12 -16.19 -1.18 -6.40
N ALA A 13 -16.84 -0.03 -6.14
CA ALA A 13 -16.17 1.26 -6.14
C ALA A 13 -15.09 1.36 -5.05
N HIS A 14 -15.34 0.80 -3.86
CA HIS A 14 -14.35 0.73 -2.78
C HIS A 14 -13.16 -0.17 -3.14
N LEU A 15 -13.40 -1.30 -3.80
CA LEU A 15 -12.36 -2.21 -4.26
C LEU A 15 -11.51 -1.60 -5.36
N ILE A 16 -12.12 -0.97 -6.36
CA ILE A 16 -11.40 -0.24 -7.42
C ILE A 16 -10.57 0.88 -6.83
N ALA A 17 -11.09 1.60 -5.83
CA ALA A 17 -10.34 2.64 -5.15
C ALA A 17 -9.14 2.06 -4.37
N LEU A 18 -9.29 0.90 -3.74
CA LEU A 18 -8.18 0.20 -3.08
C LEU A 18 -7.12 -0.29 -4.07
N GLU A 19 -7.52 -0.82 -5.22
CA GLU A 19 -6.60 -1.24 -6.29
C GLU A 19 -5.78 -0.05 -6.78
N LYS A 20 -6.43 1.08 -7.08
CA LYS A 20 -5.74 2.32 -7.50
C LYS A 20 -4.80 2.86 -6.43
N ALA A 21 -5.20 2.80 -5.16
CA ALA A 21 -4.34 3.24 -4.07
C ALA A 21 -3.14 2.30 -3.90
N GLN A 22 -3.30 1.00 -4.10
CA GLN A 22 -2.20 0.05 -4.10
C GLN A 22 -1.23 0.30 -5.27
N ASP A 23 -1.74 0.59 -6.47
CA ASP A 23 -0.91 0.97 -7.63
C ASP A 23 -0.11 2.25 -7.32
N ALA A 24 -0.76 3.28 -6.79
CA ALA A 24 -0.11 4.54 -6.43
C ALA A 24 0.93 4.36 -5.32
N LEU A 25 0.70 3.47 -4.36
CA LEU A 25 1.67 3.14 -3.31
C LEU A 25 2.93 2.51 -3.91
N GLU A 26 2.78 1.58 -4.83
CA GLU A 26 3.90 0.92 -5.50
C GLU A 26 4.71 1.90 -6.36
N ASP A 27 4.03 2.82 -7.05
CA ASP A 27 4.71 3.88 -7.81
C ASP A 27 5.46 4.85 -6.88
N ALA A 28 4.85 5.28 -5.77
CA ALA A 28 5.53 6.14 -4.79
C ALA A 28 6.77 5.46 -4.19
N LEU A 29 6.69 4.15 -3.88
CA LEU A 29 7.85 3.39 -3.38
C LEU A 29 8.94 3.19 -4.45
N ARG A 30 8.57 3.08 -5.72
CA ARG A 30 9.53 3.01 -6.84
C ARG A 30 10.28 4.33 -7.00
N ASP A 31 9.57 5.44 -6.84
CA ASP A 31 10.11 6.80 -6.96
C ASP A 31 10.81 7.28 -5.67
N THR A 32 10.85 6.43 -4.63
CA THR A 32 11.42 6.77 -3.30
C THR A 32 10.71 7.97 -2.64
N ASP A 33 9.46 8.24 -3.03
CA ASP A 33 8.61 9.26 -2.43
C ASP A 33 7.89 8.69 -1.19
N PHE A 34 8.63 8.64 -0.08
CA PHE A 34 8.14 8.06 1.17
C PHE A 34 7.00 8.88 1.81
N ASP A 35 6.96 10.20 1.60
CA ASP A 35 5.90 11.06 2.11
C ASP A 35 4.57 10.75 1.40
N ALA A 36 4.61 10.60 0.06
CA ALA A 36 3.46 10.15 -0.70
C ALA A 36 3.04 8.72 -0.31
N ALA A 37 4.00 7.81 -0.16
CA ALA A 37 3.74 6.43 0.24
C ALA A 37 3.05 6.34 1.62
N GLU A 38 3.49 7.13 2.60
CA GLU A 38 2.87 7.18 3.94
C GLU A 38 1.42 7.68 3.85
N ARG A 39 1.19 8.78 3.13
CA ARG A 39 -0.15 9.35 2.95
C ARG A 39 -1.11 8.35 2.28
N ILE A 40 -0.66 7.68 1.22
CA ILE A 40 -1.45 6.68 0.50
C ILE A 40 -1.76 5.48 1.41
N ASN A 41 -0.78 5.04 2.20
CA ASN A 41 -0.96 3.93 3.14
C ASN A 41 -2.01 4.28 4.22
N MET A 42 -2.03 5.52 4.73
CA MET A 42 -3.08 5.97 5.65
C MET A 42 -4.46 5.94 5.00
N GLU A 43 -4.59 6.45 3.77
CA GLU A 43 -5.84 6.41 2.99
C GLU A 43 -6.33 4.97 2.74
N MET A 44 -5.43 4.04 2.42
CA MET A 44 -5.76 2.64 2.26
C MET A 44 -6.29 2.02 3.55
N ARG A 45 -5.70 2.34 4.71
CA ARG A 45 -6.17 1.85 6.03
C ARG A 45 -7.59 2.33 6.33
N GLU A 46 -7.91 3.58 6.02
CA GLU A 46 -9.26 4.11 6.16
C GLU A 46 -10.25 3.38 5.25
N ARG A 47 -9.87 3.11 4.00
CA ARG A 47 -10.68 2.36 3.05
C ARG A 47 -10.92 0.91 3.48
N PHE A 48 -9.90 0.24 4.02
CA PHE A 48 -10.06 -1.09 4.59
C PHE A 48 -10.98 -1.09 5.82
N ALA A 49 -10.91 -0.06 6.66
CA ALA A 49 -11.85 0.09 7.79
C ALA A 49 -13.29 0.31 7.29
N GLY A 50 -13.48 1.01 6.17
CA GLY A 50 -14.77 1.13 5.51
C GLY A 50 -15.35 -0.22 5.06
N LEU A 51 -14.50 -1.14 4.60
CA LEU A 51 -14.92 -2.49 4.20
C LEU A 51 -15.36 -3.39 5.36
N ALA A 52 -14.97 -3.09 6.61
CA ALA A 52 -15.41 -3.85 7.78
C ALA A 52 -16.94 -3.79 8.01
N HIS A 53 -17.62 -2.82 7.39
CA HIS A 53 -19.06 -2.64 7.47
C HIS A 53 -19.83 -3.34 6.33
N VAL A 54 -19.13 -3.98 5.38
CA VAL A 54 -19.75 -4.69 4.26
C VAL A 54 -20.22 -6.08 4.72
N HIS A 55 -21.42 -6.48 4.33
CA HIS A 55 -21.97 -7.80 4.67
C HIS A 55 -21.05 -8.93 4.18
N ALA A 56 -20.84 -9.95 5.04
CA ALA A 56 -19.92 -11.06 4.79
C ALA A 56 -20.17 -11.81 3.47
N ASP A 57 -21.43 -11.91 3.03
CA ASP A 57 -21.78 -12.59 1.77
C ASP A 57 -21.37 -11.81 0.52
N GLN A 58 -21.24 -10.48 0.62
CA GLN A 58 -20.71 -9.64 -0.45
C GLN A 58 -19.18 -9.75 -0.49
N ILE A 59 -18.51 -9.69 0.68
CA ILE A 59 -17.06 -9.86 0.79
C ILE A 59 -16.59 -11.20 0.25
N ARG A 60 -17.36 -12.29 0.46
CA ARG A 60 -17.01 -13.62 -0.04
C ARG A 60 -16.76 -13.68 -1.55
N GLN A 61 -17.48 -12.85 -2.32
CA GLN A 61 -17.33 -12.81 -3.78
C GLN A 61 -16.08 -12.03 -4.20
N ASP A 62 -15.63 -11.09 -3.36
CA ASP A 62 -14.48 -10.22 -3.61
C ASP A 62 -13.20 -10.68 -2.89
N LEU A 63 -13.27 -11.78 -2.12
CA LEU A 63 -12.14 -12.40 -1.42
C LEU A 63 -10.88 -12.56 -2.29
N PRO A 64 -10.97 -13.02 -3.56
CA PRO A 64 -9.78 -13.14 -4.39
C PRO A 64 -9.09 -11.79 -4.65
N ARG A 65 -9.87 -10.74 -4.94
CA ARG A 65 -9.34 -9.39 -5.20
C ARG A 65 -8.75 -8.79 -3.94
N LEU A 66 -9.45 -8.89 -2.81
CA LEU A 66 -8.95 -8.42 -1.51
C LEU A 66 -7.66 -9.13 -1.11
N SER A 67 -7.59 -10.45 -1.31
CA SER A 67 -6.39 -11.23 -1.01
C SER A 67 -5.21 -10.79 -1.88
N ALA A 68 -5.44 -10.49 -3.16
CA ALA A 68 -4.41 -9.98 -4.06
C ALA A 68 -3.89 -8.61 -3.61
N ILE A 69 -4.80 -7.69 -3.22
CA ILE A 69 -4.41 -6.36 -2.71
C ILE A 69 -3.60 -6.51 -1.41
N ILE A 70 -4.03 -7.35 -0.48
CA ILE A 70 -3.31 -7.60 0.78
C ILE A 70 -1.92 -8.19 0.52
N GLY A 71 -1.81 -9.12 -0.44
CA GLY A 71 -0.53 -9.71 -0.85
C GLY A 71 0.43 -8.66 -1.40
N ARG A 72 -0.03 -7.84 -2.35
CA ARG A 72 0.74 -6.72 -2.92
C ARG A 72 1.16 -5.72 -1.85
N HIS A 73 0.24 -5.35 -0.96
CA HIS A 73 0.51 -4.42 0.14
C HIS A 73 1.57 -4.95 1.10
N THR A 74 1.53 -6.25 1.40
CA THR A 74 2.54 -6.91 2.24
C THR A 74 3.91 -6.89 1.57
N GLN A 75 3.96 -7.15 0.26
CA GLN A 75 5.20 -7.07 -0.51
C GLN A 75 5.77 -5.65 -0.51
N ALA A 76 4.94 -4.64 -0.84
CA ALA A 76 5.32 -3.23 -0.83
C ALA A 76 5.92 -2.80 0.53
N ARG A 77 5.33 -3.27 1.63
CA ARG A 77 5.88 -3.03 2.99
C ARG A 77 7.24 -3.68 3.20
N ASN A 78 7.44 -4.90 2.73
CA ASN A 78 8.73 -5.60 2.86
C ASN A 78 9.81 -4.89 2.05
N ASP A 79 9.49 -4.48 0.83
CA ASP A 79 10.39 -3.74 -0.05
C ASP A 79 10.80 -2.40 0.59
N LEU A 80 9.84 -1.67 1.19
CA LEU A 80 10.12 -0.44 1.93
C LEU A 80 11.09 -0.67 3.10
N VAL A 81 10.90 -1.75 3.88
CA VAL A 81 11.80 -2.09 5.00
C VAL A 81 13.23 -2.33 4.49
N GLU A 82 13.37 -3.02 3.36
CA GLU A 82 14.67 -3.27 2.74
C GLU A 82 15.32 -1.97 2.23
N GLN A 83 14.56 -1.10 1.57
CA GLN A 83 15.03 0.21 1.10
C GLN A 83 15.53 1.08 2.26
N VAL A 84 14.77 1.17 3.35
CA VAL A 84 15.16 1.93 4.55
C VAL A 84 16.44 1.35 5.16
N ALA A 85 16.57 0.02 5.24
CA ALA A 85 17.78 -0.61 5.74
C ALA A 85 19.01 -0.28 4.85
N CYS A 86 18.82 -0.23 3.53
CA CYS A 86 19.87 0.17 2.59
C CYS A 86 20.29 1.64 2.80
N LEU A 87 19.33 2.56 2.91
CA LEU A 87 19.57 3.98 3.16
C LEU A 87 20.34 4.20 4.46
N GLN A 88 19.96 3.51 5.54
CA GLN A 88 20.66 3.58 6.83
C GLN A 88 22.11 3.09 6.73
N ARG A 89 22.37 2.00 6.01
CA ARG A 89 23.75 1.52 5.77
C ARG A 89 24.58 2.56 5.01
N ASN A 90 24.01 3.15 3.97
CA ASN A 90 24.66 4.18 3.18
C ASN A 90 24.97 5.43 4.02
N GLN A 91 24.03 5.86 4.86
CA GLN A 91 24.23 6.99 5.76
C GLN A 91 25.38 6.75 6.74
N ARG A 92 25.44 5.57 7.37
CA ARG A 92 26.55 5.20 8.28
C ARG A 92 27.90 5.21 7.55
N ARG A 93 27.94 4.69 6.33
CA ARG A 93 29.17 4.71 5.51
C ARG A 93 29.61 6.13 5.21
N THR A 94 28.70 6.99 4.78
CA THR A 94 29.00 8.41 4.50
C THR A 94 29.49 9.13 5.76
N GLN A 95 28.85 8.91 6.91
CA GLN A 95 29.29 9.47 8.20
C GLN A 95 30.70 8.99 8.58
N ALA A 96 31.00 7.71 8.39
CA ALA A 96 32.33 7.18 8.65
C ALA A 96 33.40 7.82 7.74
N VAL A 97 33.08 8.04 6.46
CA VAL A 97 33.97 8.74 5.52
C VAL A 97 34.20 10.18 5.96
N ILE A 98 33.14 10.93 6.26
CA ILE A 98 33.24 12.32 6.74
C ILE A 98 34.08 12.39 8.03
N ALA A 99 33.84 11.48 8.98
CA ALA A 99 34.59 11.41 10.23
C ALA A 99 36.08 11.05 10.03
N ALA A 100 36.42 10.25 9.02
CA ALA A 100 37.80 9.96 8.66
C ALA A 100 38.48 11.20 8.06
N TYR A 101 37.83 11.91 7.15
CA TYR A 101 38.36 13.16 6.58
C TYR A 101 38.50 14.28 7.60
N ALA A 102 37.57 14.40 8.56
CA ALA A 102 37.63 15.44 9.61
C ALA A 102 38.74 15.21 10.67
N LYS A 103 39.39 14.04 10.67
CA LYS A 103 40.54 13.72 11.55
C LYS A 103 41.89 13.99 10.88
N HIS A 104 41.90 14.33 9.60
CA HIS A 104 43.07 14.78 8.84
C HIS A 104 43.05 16.30 8.72
#